data_AF-A0A1B6LB55-F1
#
_entry.id   AF-A0A1B6LB55-F1
#
_cell.length_a   1.000
_cell.length_b   1.000
_cell.length_c   1.000
_cell.angle_alpha   90.00
_cell.angle_beta   90.00
_cell.angle_gamma   90.00
#
_symmetry.space_group_name_H-M   'P 1'
#
loop_
_entity.id
_entity.type
_entity.pdbx_description
1 polymer ?
#
loop_
_entity_poly.entity_id
_entity_poly.type
_entity_poly.pdbx_seq_one_letter_code
_entity_poly.pdbx_strand_id
1 'polypeptide(L)'
;ISNKTQKIVRIGGRSKNKCLEKFSFKSLRGRYGYRVFNTILSSLARDYITKQHFIDGLKTQGVVVIENLLPYIPCNKTRNQMMNISIEEWLMDGLHSKNQETDVLDETGDDSYSSSNNHHFGEEIGSDVAAEKTVNIPFSATVSDLCNPHVLTLQNVRFIASLYSRDDDGEVYYDAIRELKEDFTCGRITSPQSTYFNGINSTFEVTIKKLENLCVENEDQLQTLAMARKYEETKVNACKDNLNVLRARIVFMRRMLSRKFRMHKAQRAKLYEKSQSDVWALSSQQRWALYHSWVDGLAKDVKNDMREVEVLMHDAEVLLDNARNEVDLQCLKRARVVGLTTTGAAKLRPMLNQLGAKIVIIEEAAEVLESHIVTALSSQCQQVILIGDHKQLRPNPAV
;
A
#
# COMPACT_ATOMS: atom_id res chain seq x y z
N ILE A 1 -19.81 2.63 -49.69
CA ILE A 1 -20.43 1.28 -49.76
C ILE A 1 -20.27 0.59 -48.40
N SER A 2 -21.33 -0.07 -47.92
CA SER A 2 -21.37 -1.09 -46.84
C SER A 2 -20.07 -1.32 -46.05
N ASN A 3 -19.96 -0.78 -44.83
CA ASN A 3 -18.85 -1.05 -43.90
C ASN A 3 -19.00 -2.42 -43.18
N LYS A 4 -19.46 -3.45 -43.92
CA LYS A 4 -19.57 -4.84 -43.46
C LYS A 4 -18.22 -5.54 -43.56
N THR A 5 -17.32 -5.28 -42.61
CA THR A 5 -16.33 -6.29 -42.24
C THR A 5 -16.61 -6.70 -40.80
N GLN A 6 -17.05 -7.94 -40.62
CA GLN A 6 -17.32 -8.51 -39.31
C GLN A 6 -16.00 -8.60 -38.52
N LYS A 7 -15.96 -8.10 -37.28
CA LYS A 7 -14.82 -8.32 -36.38
C LYS A 7 -14.71 -9.82 -36.13
N ILE A 8 -13.53 -10.37 -36.39
CA ILE A 8 -13.24 -11.80 -36.23
C ILE A 8 -12.45 -11.98 -34.93
N VAL A 9 -12.97 -12.80 -34.03
CA VAL A 9 -12.20 -13.28 -32.87
C VAL A 9 -11.76 -14.72 -33.16
N ARG A 10 -10.46 -14.98 -33.05
CA ARG A 10 -9.87 -16.32 -33.09
C ARG A 10 -9.49 -16.74 -31.67
N ILE A 11 -9.79 -17.99 -31.33
CA ILE A 11 -9.51 -18.62 -30.04
C ILE A 11 -8.82 -19.95 -30.30
N GLY A 12 -7.78 -20.27 -29.54
CA GLY A 12 -7.05 -21.55 -29.63
C GLY A 12 -5.74 -21.49 -28.87
N GLY A 13 -4.88 -22.49 -29.04
CA GLY A 13 -3.54 -22.55 -28.45
C GLY A 13 -2.64 -21.39 -28.88
N ARG A 14 -1.56 -21.16 -28.11
CA ARG A 14 -0.59 -20.10 -28.44
C ARG A 14 0.14 -20.43 -29.75
N SER A 15 -0.30 -19.80 -30.83
CA SER A 15 0.21 -20.04 -32.17
C SER A 15 1.74 -19.93 -32.26
N LYS A 16 2.39 -21.03 -32.66
CA LYS A 16 3.83 -21.09 -32.96
C LYS A 16 4.21 -20.35 -34.26
N ASN A 17 3.24 -19.80 -34.99
CA ASN A 17 3.44 -19.11 -36.28
C ASN A 17 3.47 -17.59 -36.09
N LYS A 18 4.62 -16.97 -36.39
CA LYS A 18 4.86 -15.51 -36.27
C LYS A 18 3.87 -14.66 -37.07
N CYS A 19 3.41 -15.14 -38.24
CA CYS A 19 2.42 -14.43 -39.06
C CYS A 19 1.03 -14.37 -38.41
N LEU A 20 0.79 -15.19 -37.38
CA LEU A 20 -0.45 -15.24 -36.61
C LEU A 20 -0.28 -14.61 -35.21
N GLU A 21 0.91 -14.69 -34.62
CA GLU A 21 1.23 -14.01 -33.35
C GLU A 21 0.99 -12.49 -33.42
N LYS A 22 1.16 -11.85 -34.59
CA LYS A 22 0.82 -10.43 -34.82
C LYS A 22 -0.65 -10.05 -34.57
N PHE A 23 -1.57 -11.02 -34.56
CA PHE A 23 -2.98 -10.81 -34.22
C PHE A 23 -3.29 -11.08 -32.74
N SER A 24 -2.33 -11.60 -31.97
CA SER A 24 -2.46 -11.82 -30.53
C SER A 24 -2.83 -10.52 -29.82
N PHE A 25 -3.77 -10.57 -28.89
CA PHE A 25 -4.11 -9.41 -28.04
C PHE A 25 -2.88 -8.80 -27.36
N LYS A 26 -1.89 -9.61 -26.93
CA LYS A 26 -0.63 -9.12 -26.38
C LYS A 26 0.20 -8.28 -27.37
N SER A 27 0.03 -8.49 -28.67
CA SER A 27 0.67 -7.72 -29.75
C SER A 27 -0.18 -6.56 -30.24
N LEU A 28 -1.48 -6.53 -29.91
CA LEU A 28 -2.40 -5.42 -30.18
C LEU A 28 -2.42 -4.37 -29.05
N ARG A 29 -2.01 -4.74 -27.82
CA ARG A 29 -1.78 -3.79 -26.72
C ARG A 29 -0.62 -2.84 -27.04
N GLY A 30 -0.87 -1.54 -27.00
CA GLY A 30 0.20 -0.54 -26.95
C GLY A 30 0.93 -0.51 -25.60
N ARG A 31 2.03 0.24 -25.52
CA ARG A 31 2.60 0.69 -24.24
C ARG A 31 1.94 2.01 -23.84
N TYR A 32 1.29 2.03 -22.68
CA TYR A 32 0.52 3.19 -22.20
C TYR A 32 1.13 3.75 -20.90
N GLY A 33 1.10 5.08 -20.79
CA GLY A 33 1.75 5.81 -19.71
C GLY A 33 0.90 5.92 -18.44
N TYR A 34 0.70 4.82 -17.72
CA TYR A 34 0.00 4.83 -16.41
C TYR A 34 0.84 5.47 -15.27
N ARG A 35 1.69 6.47 -15.58
CA ARG A 35 2.63 7.10 -14.64
C ARG A 35 1.90 7.78 -13.47
N VAL A 36 0.80 8.47 -13.75
CA VAL A 36 -0.06 9.12 -12.75
C VAL A 36 -0.51 8.12 -11.68
N PHE A 37 -1.13 7.02 -12.08
CA PHE A 37 -1.56 5.95 -11.17
C PHE A 37 -0.38 5.36 -10.38
N ASN A 38 0.75 5.11 -11.04
CA ASN A 38 1.95 4.62 -10.37
C ASN A 38 2.41 5.59 -9.27
N THR A 39 2.42 6.91 -9.53
CA THR A 39 2.78 7.92 -8.53
C THR A 39 1.78 7.96 -7.37
N ILE A 40 0.47 7.91 -7.64
CA ILE A 40 -0.59 7.91 -6.62
C ILE A 40 -0.49 6.67 -5.72
N LEU A 41 -0.52 5.47 -6.32
CA LEU A 41 -0.41 4.20 -5.59
C LEU A 41 0.91 4.11 -4.81
N SER A 42 2.04 4.52 -5.41
CA SER A 42 3.33 4.59 -4.71
C SER A 42 3.37 5.63 -3.60
N SER A 43 2.45 6.60 -3.56
CA SER A 43 2.33 7.57 -2.45
C SER A 43 1.47 7.03 -1.32
N LEU A 44 0.30 6.47 -1.65
CA LEU A 44 -0.60 5.85 -0.68
C LEU A 44 0.08 4.66 0.03
N ALA A 45 0.77 3.79 -0.72
CA ALA A 45 1.51 2.66 -0.14
C ALA A 45 2.66 3.13 0.79
N ARG A 46 3.37 4.22 0.47
CA ARG A 46 4.39 4.79 1.36
C ARG A 46 3.79 5.33 2.65
N ASP A 47 2.65 6.01 2.58
CA ASP A 47 1.95 6.52 3.76
C ASP A 47 1.41 5.38 4.64
N TYR A 48 0.75 4.38 4.05
CA TYR A 48 0.30 3.17 4.76
C TYR A 48 1.47 2.47 5.47
N ILE A 49 2.59 2.23 4.78
CA ILE A 49 3.79 1.58 5.36
C ILE A 49 4.37 2.43 6.49
N THR A 50 4.34 3.77 6.38
CA THR A 50 4.82 4.68 7.43
C THR A 50 3.94 4.61 8.67
N LYS A 51 2.61 4.62 8.50
CA LYS A 51 1.64 4.45 9.60
C LYS A 51 1.75 3.06 10.25
N GLN A 52 1.89 2.00 9.46
CA GLN A 52 2.13 0.63 9.95
C GLN A 52 3.40 0.54 10.80
N HIS A 53 4.54 1.03 10.31
CA HIS A 53 5.80 1.05 11.07
C HIS A 53 5.72 1.87 12.36
N PHE A 54 4.92 2.95 12.40
CA PHE A 54 4.67 3.69 13.63
C PHE A 54 3.85 2.86 14.62
N ILE A 55 2.73 2.27 14.18
CA ILE A 55 1.87 1.39 14.99
C ILE A 55 2.64 0.22 15.61
N ASP A 56 3.50 -0.46 14.85
CA ASP A 56 4.35 -1.55 15.35
C ASP A 56 5.43 -1.02 16.32
N GLY A 57 5.88 0.22 16.11
CA GLY A 57 6.81 0.92 16.98
C GLY A 57 6.27 1.26 18.37
N LEU A 58 4.96 1.52 18.51
CA LEU A 58 4.34 2.00 19.76
C LEU A 58 4.59 1.11 20.99
N LYS A 59 4.89 -0.18 20.80
CA LYS A 59 5.15 -1.16 21.88
C LYS A 59 6.59 -1.69 21.89
N THR A 60 7.43 -1.23 20.98
CA THR A 60 8.74 -1.88 20.68
C THR A 60 9.90 -0.89 20.50
N GLN A 61 9.64 0.33 20.03
CA GLN A 61 10.67 1.30 19.67
C GLN A 61 10.97 2.32 20.78
N GLY A 62 9.98 2.85 21.49
CA GLY A 62 10.22 3.95 22.43
C GLY A 62 8.98 4.55 23.09
N VAL A 63 9.18 5.69 23.76
CA VAL A 63 8.13 6.51 24.37
C VAL A 63 7.73 7.61 23.40
N VAL A 64 6.43 7.72 23.07
CA VAL A 64 5.90 8.72 22.12
C VAL A 64 6.04 10.13 22.69
N VAL A 65 6.43 11.09 21.84
CA VAL A 65 6.53 12.53 22.21
C VAL A 65 5.19 13.06 22.75
N ILE A 66 5.24 13.94 23.76
CA ILE A 66 4.03 14.38 24.48
C ILE A 66 3.03 15.12 23.58
N GLU A 67 3.50 15.87 22.58
CA GLU A 67 2.71 16.65 21.64
C GLU A 67 1.67 15.79 20.90
N ASN A 68 2.08 14.59 20.48
CA ASN A 68 1.21 13.62 19.79
C ASN A 68 0.16 12.99 20.73
N LEU A 69 0.37 13.07 22.05
CA LEU A 69 -0.52 12.51 23.07
C LEU A 69 -1.50 13.55 23.65
N LEU A 70 -1.21 14.85 23.49
CA LEU A 70 -2.07 15.95 23.96
C LEU A 70 -3.56 15.83 23.58
N PRO A 71 -3.97 15.41 22.36
CA PRO A 71 -5.38 15.27 22.01
C PRO A 71 -6.11 14.22 22.86
N TYR A 72 -5.39 13.20 23.33
CA TYR A 72 -5.92 12.06 24.08
C TYR A 72 -5.93 12.29 25.60
N ILE A 73 -5.30 13.37 26.07
CA ILE A 73 -5.41 13.86 27.45
C ILE A 73 -6.66 14.74 27.55
N PRO A 74 -7.71 14.36 28.31
CA PRO A 74 -8.98 15.09 28.31
C PRO A 74 -8.94 16.40 29.11
N CYS A 75 -8.10 16.53 30.14
CA CYS A 75 -8.07 17.72 30.99
C CYS A 75 -6.95 18.70 30.63
N ASN A 76 -7.32 19.98 30.46
CA ASN A 76 -6.39 21.08 30.20
C ASN A 76 -5.32 21.24 31.31
N LYS A 77 -5.67 21.01 32.59
CA LYS A 77 -4.68 21.07 33.69
C LYS A 77 -3.57 20.03 33.51
N THR A 78 -3.97 18.79 33.20
CA THR A 78 -3.02 17.69 32.96
C THR A 78 -2.16 17.96 31.74
N ARG A 79 -2.73 18.44 30.62
CA ARG A 79 -1.92 18.85 29.44
C ARG A 79 -0.89 19.92 29.80
N ASN A 80 -1.31 20.97 30.51
CA ASN A 80 -0.41 22.06 30.88
C ASN A 80 0.73 21.61 31.80
N GLN A 81 0.49 20.63 32.69
CA GLN A 81 1.57 20.02 33.48
C GLN A 81 2.51 19.19 32.60
N MET A 82 1.97 18.29 31.77
CA MET A 82 2.77 17.43 30.90
C MET A 82 3.60 18.22 29.86
N MET A 83 3.15 19.40 29.42
CA MET A 83 3.93 20.28 28.54
C MET A 83 5.15 20.96 29.20
N ASN A 84 5.32 20.83 30.52
CA ASN A 84 6.43 21.42 31.28
C ASN A 84 7.32 20.35 31.95
N ILE A 85 7.19 19.09 31.55
CA ILE A 85 7.85 17.90 32.15
C ILE A 85 8.27 16.96 31.02
N SER A 86 9.46 16.34 31.07
CA SER A 86 9.80 15.27 30.12
C SER A 86 8.94 14.04 30.37
N ILE A 87 8.31 13.50 29.32
CA ILE A 87 7.51 12.29 29.44
C ILE A 87 8.39 11.05 29.73
N GLU A 88 9.68 11.07 29.36
CA GLU A 88 10.63 10.05 29.80
C GLU A 88 10.79 10.10 31.33
N GLU A 89 11.17 11.25 31.91
CA GLU A 89 11.41 11.37 33.35
C GLU A 89 10.18 10.96 34.18
N TRP A 90 8.99 11.44 33.77
CA TRP A 90 7.71 11.10 34.41
C TRP A 90 7.42 9.58 34.43
N LEU A 91 7.84 8.85 33.39
CA LEU A 91 7.66 7.40 33.28
C LEU A 91 8.81 6.57 33.90
N MET A 92 10.05 7.08 33.92
CA MET A 92 11.22 6.34 34.42
C MET A 92 11.45 6.44 35.93
N ASP A 93 10.77 7.33 36.65
CA ASP A 93 10.82 7.47 38.12
C ASP A 93 10.72 6.12 38.89
N GLY A 94 9.91 5.19 38.39
CA GLY A 94 9.76 3.84 38.97
C GLY A 94 10.94 2.87 38.74
N LEU A 95 11.98 3.25 37.99
CA LEU A 95 13.08 2.38 37.55
C LEU A 95 13.80 1.66 38.70
N HIS A 96 14.00 2.36 39.82
CA HIS A 96 14.73 1.85 40.98
C HIS A 96 13.80 1.30 42.08
N SER A 97 12.48 1.31 41.87
CA SER A 97 11.51 0.80 42.84
C SER A 97 11.50 -0.72 42.86
N LYS A 98 11.84 -1.32 44.02
CA LYS A 98 11.96 -2.77 44.19
C LYS A 98 10.60 -3.46 44.32
N ASN A 99 9.92 -3.70 43.20
CA ASN A 99 8.80 -4.65 43.03
C ASN A 99 7.81 -4.73 44.22
N GLN A 100 7.23 -3.61 44.68
CA GLN A 100 6.25 -3.66 45.79
C GLN A 100 5.17 -2.56 45.76
N GLU A 101 4.67 -2.22 44.57
CA GLU A 101 3.38 -1.54 44.43
C GLU A 101 2.32 -2.55 43.94
N THR A 102 1.45 -3.01 44.83
CA THR A 102 0.30 -3.86 44.48
C THR A 102 -0.93 -3.01 44.14
N ASP A 103 -0.78 -2.07 43.21
CA ASP A 103 -1.90 -1.38 42.58
C ASP A 103 -2.61 -2.39 41.65
N VAL A 104 -3.69 -3.01 42.15
CA VAL A 104 -4.44 -4.03 41.42
C VAL A 104 -5.25 -3.38 40.28
N LEU A 105 -4.61 -3.25 39.12
CA LEU A 105 -5.25 -3.10 37.83
C LEU A 105 -5.39 -4.52 37.24
N ASP A 106 -6.63 -5.04 37.21
CA ASP A 106 -6.90 -6.48 37.07
C ASP A 106 -6.18 -7.17 35.89
N GLU A 107 -5.28 -8.10 36.22
CA GLU A 107 -4.57 -8.95 35.26
C GLU A 107 -5.35 -10.23 34.89
N THR A 108 -6.66 -10.28 35.15
CA THR A 108 -7.51 -11.42 34.80
C THR A 108 -7.69 -11.52 33.28
N GLY A 109 -7.28 -12.67 32.73
CA GLY A 109 -7.43 -12.99 31.33
C GLY A 109 -8.87 -13.33 30.97
N ASP A 110 -9.31 -12.82 29.82
CA ASP A 110 -10.37 -13.42 29.02
C ASP A 110 -10.08 -13.04 27.57
N ASP A 111 -10.05 -14.04 26.68
CA ASP A 111 -9.68 -13.95 25.27
C ASP A 111 -10.91 -14.29 24.40
N SER A 112 -12.00 -13.56 24.63
CA SER A 112 -13.23 -13.66 23.86
C SER A 112 -13.64 -12.30 23.29
N TYR A 113 -13.25 -12.00 22.05
CA TYR A 113 -14.15 -11.41 21.04
C TYR A 113 -13.56 -11.45 19.61
N SER A 114 -14.34 -12.01 18.69
CA SER A 114 -14.27 -11.84 17.23
C SER A 114 -12.89 -11.84 16.56
N SER A 115 -12.42 -13.03 16.20
CA SER A 115 -11.59 -13.20 15.00
C SER A 115 -12.44 -12.95 13.74
N SER A 116 -11.95 -12.14 12.81
CA SER A 116 -12.61 -11.88 11.52
C SER A 116 -11.59 -11.91 10.37
N ASN A 117 -11.43 -13.10 9.78
CA ASN A 117 -10.76 -13.46 8.52
C ASN A 117 -9.94 -12.36 7.81
N ASN A 118 -8.62 -12.34 8.06
CA ASN A 118 -7.67 -11.84 7.05
C ASN A 118 -7.49 -12.94 5.98
N HIS A 119 -7.94 -12.70 4.74
CA HIS A 119 -7.60 -13.61 3.64
C HIS A 119 -6.16 -13.40 3.19
N HIS A 120 -5.45 -14.50 3.03
CA HIS A 120 -4.05 -14.54 2.65
C HIS A 120 -3.91 -14.29 1.14
N PHE A 121 -3.22 -13.21 0.75
CA PHE A 121 -2.81 -12.97 -0.64
C PHE A 121 -1.30 -12.79 -0.68
N GLY A 122 -0.61 -13.79 -1.20
CA GLY A 122 0.82 -13.77 -1.43
C GLY A 122 1.14 -14.75 -2.55
N GLU A 123 1.68 -14.24 -3.66
CA GLU A 123 2.25 -15.04 -4.74
C GLU A 123 3.43 -14.27 -5.34
N GLU A 124 4.43 -14.99 -5.85
CA GLU A 124 5.80 -14.48 -5.93
C GLU A 124 6.10 -13.70 -7.23
N ILE A 125 6.88 -12.61 -7.11
CA ILE A 125 7.37 -11.86 -8.28
C ILE A 125 8.74 -12.41 -8.70
N GLY A 126 8.74 -13.30 -9.69
CA GLY A 126 9.95 -13.69 -10.42
C GLY A 126 10.46 -12.58 -11.35
N SER A 127 11.75 -12.25 -11.26
CA SER A 127 12.43 -11.26 -12.10
C SER A 127 12.80 -11.80 -13.47
N ASP A 128 12.80 -10.96 -14.53
CA ASP A 128 13.92 -10.99 -15.49
C ASP A 128 14.08 -9.69 -16.31
N VAL A 129 15.21 -9.55 -17.00
CA VAL A 129 15.82 -8.24 -17.33
C VAL A 129 16.03 -7.95 -18.83
N ALA A 130 15.82 -6.67 -19.19
CA ALA A 130 16.31 -5.92 -20.37
C ALA A 130 16.09 -6.44 -21.81
N ALA A 131 15.63 -5.54 -22.69
CA ALA A 131 16.51 -4.85 -23.64
C ALA A 131 15.73 -3.90 -24.58
N GLU A 132 16.27 -2.71 -24.84
CA GLU A 132 15.72 -1.81 -25.87
C GLU A 132 16.36 -2.07 -27.24
N LYS A 133 15.58 -1.84 -28.31
CA LYS A 133 16.12 -1.48 -29.63
C LYS A 133 15.10 -0.66 -30.43
N THR A 134 15.57 0.45 -30.99
CA THR A 134 14.79 1.41 -31.79
C THR A 134 14.95 1.14 -33.29
N VAL A 135 14.04 1.70 -34.11
CA VAL A 135 14.33 2.44 -35.37
C VAL A 135 13.00 2.85 -36.07
N ASN A 136 13.02 3.98 -36.78
CA ASN A 136 11.89 4.62 -37.46
C ASN A 136 11.45 3.95 -38.77
N ILE A 137 10.17 4.12 -39.14
CA ILE A 137 9.75 4.53 -40.50
C ILE A 137 8.62 5.58 -40.37
N PRO A 138 8.65 6.73 -41.08
CA PRO A 138 7.64 7.79 -40.96
C PRO A 138 6.76 7.97 -42.21
N PHE A 139 5.55 8.53 -42.05
CA PHE A 139 4.82 9.28 -43.10
C PHE A 139 3.39 8.80 -43.41
N SER A 140 2.99 9.03 -44.65
CA SER A 140 1.97 8.35 -45.46
C SER A 140 2.15 8.90 -46.90
N ALA A 141 2.21 8.06 -47.96
CA ALA A 141 2.15 8.36 -49.41
C ALA A 141 0.97 7.79 -50.35
N THR A 142 -0.12 8.52 -50.69
CA THR A 142 -1.35 8.37 -51.58
C THR A 142 -1.14 7.83 -52.99
N VAL A 143 0.02 7.27 -53.29
CA VAL A 143 0.91 7.70 -54.37
C VAL A 143 1.89 8.80 -53.90
N SER A 144 1.49 9.83 -53.11
CA SER A 144 2.43 10.76 -52.42
C SER A 144 2.12 11.13 -50.94
N ASP A 145 0.87 10.94 -50.47
CA ASP A 145 0.32 11.13 -49.08
C ASP A 145 -0.44 10.06 -48.07
N LEU A 146 -0.77 8.71 -47.83
CA LEU A 146 -0.69 7.15 -47.97
C LEU A 146 0.39 6.10 -47.44
N CYS A 147 1.26 5.47 -48.27
CA CYS A 147 2.28 4.39 -48.01
C CYS A 147 3.28 4.47 -46.81
N ASN A 148 2.94 4.99 -45.62
CA ASN A 148 3.85 5.01 -44.46
C ASN A 148 3.15 5.38 -43.09
N PRO A 149 3.86 5.37 -41.92
CA PRO A 149 3.21 5.34 -40.58
C PRO A 149 2.92 6.63 -39.74
N HIS A 150 3.47 7.82 -39.99
CA HIS A 150 3.48 8.94 -39.03
C HIS A 150 2.21 9.82 -39.03
N VAL A 151 1.49 9.92 -40.16
CA VAL A 151 0.20 10.64 -40.24
C VAL A 151 -0.92 9.80 -39.62
N LEU A 152 -0.92 8.49 -39.86
CA LEU A 152 -1.78 7.54 -39.15
C LEU A 152 -1.52 7.59 -37.64
N THR A 153 -0.26 7.70 -37.21
CA THR A 153 0.07 7.94 -35.79
C THR A 153 -0.48 9.27 -35.30
N LEU A 154 -0.33 10.38 -36.03
CA LEU A 154 -0.87 11.70 -35.64
C LEU A 154 -2.40 11.73 -35.55
N GLN A 155 -3.12 11.09 -36.47
CA GLN A 155 -4.59 10.98 -36.39
C GLN A 155 -5.03 10.10 -35.22
N ASN A 156 -4.34 8.98 -34.97
CA ASN A 156 -4.62 8.15 -33.79
C ASN A 156 -4.26 8.86 -32.48
N VAL A 157 -3.17 9.64 -32.42
CA VAL A 157 -2.79 10.46 -31.26
C VAL A 157 -3.79 11.59 -31.03
N ARG A 158 -4.31 12.25 -32.09
CA ARG A 158 -5.38 13.25 -31.95
C ARG A 158 -6.71 12.65 -31.50
N PHE A 159 -7.09 11.48 -31.99
CA PHE A 159 -8.29 10.76 -31.54
C PHE A 159 -8.15 10.22 -30.11
N ILE A 160 -6.95 9.78 -29.73
CA ILE A 160 -6.62 9.44 -28.34
C ILE A 160 -6.73 10.72 -27.49
N ALA A 161 -6.08 11.81 -27.86
CA ALA A 161 -6.15 13.10 -27.17
C ALA A 161 -7.51 13.85 -27.28
N SER A 162 -8.54 13.24 -27.89
CA SER A 162 -9.95 13.67 -27.80
C SER A 162 -10.79 12.74 -26.91
N LEU A 163 -10.16 11.77 -26.24
CA LEU A 163 -10.71 10.91 -25.20
C LEU A 163 -10.03 11.15 -23.83
N TYR A 164 -9.11 12.12 -23.77
CA TYR A 164 -8.42 12.55 -22.55
C TYR A 164 -8.39 14.08 -22.49
N SER A 165 -8.71 14.62 -21.33
CA SER A 165 -8.47 16.02 -20.99
C SER A 165 -6.98 16.24 -20.71
N ARG A 166 -6.47 17.43 -21.01
CA ARG A 166 -5.12 17.88 -20.64
C ARG A 166 -5.23 18.98 -19.60
N ASP A 167 -4.25 19.05 -18.71
CA ASP A 167 -3.99 20.22 -17.87
C ASP A 167 -2.97 21.16 -18.51
N ASP A 168 -2.67 22.27 -17.82
CA ASP A 168 -1.73 23.29 -18.27
C ASP A 168 -0.27 22.78 -18.37
N ASP A 169 0.08 21.73 -17.60
CA ASP A 169 1.37 21.02 -17.67
C ASP A 169 1.44 20.07 -18.89
N GLY A 170 0.31 19.77 -19.54
CA GLY A 170 0.22 18.96 -20.76
C GLY A 170 0.17 17.44 -20.53
N GLU A 171 -0.02 16.99 -19.29
CA GLU A 171 -0.21 15.58 -18.95
C GLU A 171 -1.62 15.09 -19.34
N VAL A 172 -1.80 13.77 -19.42
CA VAL A 172 -2.95 13.15 -20.12
C VAL A 172 -3.88 12.43 -19.14
N TYR A 173 -5.10 12.94 -18.97
CA TYR A 173 -6.05 12.49 -17.95
C TYR A 173 -7.40 12.04 -18.54
N TYR A 174 -7.91 10.92 -18.06
CA TYR A 174 -9.32 10.52 -18.25
C TYR A 174 -10.17 11.42 -17.36
N ASP A 175 -11.41 11.80 -17.71
CA ASP A 175 -12.14 12.78 -16.89
C ASP A 175 -12.38 12.32 -15.43
N ALA A 176 -12.59 11.02 -15.17
CA ALA A 176 -12.61 10.50 -13.80
C ALA A 176 -11.25 10.59 -13.08
N ILE A 177 -10.13 10.52 -13.80
CA ILE A 177 -8.78 10.75 -13.22
C ILE A 177 -8.54 12.25 -13.07
N ARG A 178 -9.12 13.10 -13.91
CA ARG A 178 -9.12 14.56 -13.73
C ARG A 178 -9.94 14.93 -12.49
N GLU A 179 -11.12 14.33 -12.28
CA GLU A 179 -11.91 14.49 -11.05
C GLU A 179 -11.14 13.98 -9.83
N LEU A 180 -10.52 12.79 -9.86
CA LEU A 180 -9.65 12.36 -8.75
C LEU A 180 -8.39 13.21 -8.57
N LYS A 181 -7.80 13.77 -9.64
CA LYS A 181 -6.67 14.70 -9.53
C LYS A 181 -7.12 16.04 -8.95
N GLU A 182 -8.24 16.59 -9.40
CA GLU A 182 -8.86 17.81 -8.88
C GLU A 182 -9.30 17.63 -7.43
N ASP A 183 -9.89 16.51 -7.06
CA ASP A 183 -10.21 16.20 -5.67
C ASP A 183 -8.92 16.02 -4.84
N PHE A 184 -7.85 15.43 -5.37
CA PHE A 184 -6.55 15.27 -4.70
C PHE A 184 -5.71 16.57 -4.63
N THR A 185 -5.88 17.53 -5.54
CA THR A 185 -5.17 18.84 -5.51
C THR A 185 -5.98 19.93 -4.82
N CYS A 186 -7.32 19.84 -4.86
CA CYS A 186 -8.25 20.74 -4.17
C CYS A 186 -8.64 20.22 -2.77
N GLY A 187 -8.16 19.03 -2.37
CA GLY A 187 -8.20 18.54 -0.99
C GLY A 187 -9.49 17.85 -0.54
N ARG A 188 -10.33 17.39 -1.49
CA ARG A 188 -11.56 16.63 -1.23
C ARG A 188 -11.31 15.13 -1.06
N ILE A 189 -10.47 14.57 -1.95
CA ILE A 189 -9.59 13.48 -1.56
C ILE A 189 -8.44 14.17 -0.84
N THR A 190 -8.05 13.67 0.34
CA THR A 190 -7.02 14.31 1.15
C THR A 190 -5.69 14.35 0.41
N SER A 191 -5.38 15.53 -0.17
CA SER A 191 -4.02 15.87 -0.52
C SER A 191 -3.14 15.63 0.72
N PRO A 192 -1.94 15.06 0.59
CA PRO A 192 -0.98 14.99 1.70
C PRO A 192 -0.40 16.36 2.14
N GLN A 193 -1.20 17.42 2.10
CA GLN A 193 -1.31 18.36 3.23
C GLN A 193 -2.24 17.72 4.29
N SER A 194 -1.85 16.60 4.92
CA SER A 194 -1.00 16.61 6.12
C SER A 194 -1.58 17.39 7.31
N THR A 195 -2.87 17.77 7.27
CA THR A 195 -3.54 18.62 8.27
C THR A 195 -3.58 18.07 9.69
N TYR A 196 -3.28 16.78 9.91
CA TYR A 196 -2.99 16.20 11.23
C TYR A 196 -1.69 15.36 11.30
N PHE A 197 -0.79 15.46 10.31
CA PHE A 197 0.53 14.79 10.34
C PHE A 197 1.73 15.71 10.04
N ASN A 198 1.52 17.02 9.81
CA ASN A 198 2.55 18.03 9.49
C ASN A 198 3.56 18.35 10.61
N GLY A 199 3.64 17.52 11.66
CA GLY A 199 4.36 17.83 12.90
C GLY A 199 5.21 16.72 13.50
N ILE A 200 5.13 15.46 13.01
CA ILE A 200 5.87 14.34 13.64
C ILE A 200 7.34 14.27 13.17
N ASN A 201 8.07 15.36 13.41
CA ASN A 201 9.52 15.34 13.49
C ASN A 201 9.91 14.67 14.81
N SER A 202 10.34 13.41 14.73
CA SER A 202 10.47 12.45 15.84
C SER A 202 9.14 11.87 16.33
N THR A 203 8.91 10.60 16.02
CA THR A 203 7.77 9.79 16.51
C THR A 203 7.88 9.44 18.00
N PHE A 204 9.08 9.49 18.57
CA PHE A 204 9.40 9.10 19.94
C PHE A 204 10.40 10.09 20.57
N GLU A 205 10.26 10.39 21.87
CA GLU A 205 11.15 11.29 22.63
C GLU A 205 12.46 10.56 23.01
N VAL A 206 12.29 9.33 23.49
CA VAL A 206 13.36 8.34 23.69
C VAL A 206 13.01 7.06 22.93
N THR A 207 14.00 6.48 22.25
CA THR A 207 13.90 5.13 21.68
C THR A 207 14.87 4.18 22.38
N ILE A 208 14.48 2.92 22.47
CA ILE A 208 15.34 1.83 22.92
C ILE A 208 16.63 1.79 22.07
N LYS A 209 16.52 1.96 20.75
CA LYS A 209 17.68 2.04 19.84
C LYS A 209 18.63 3.21 20.16
N LYS A 210 18.12 4.39 20.54
CA LYS A 210 18.93 5.53 20.99
C LYS A 210 19.69 5.20 22.28
N LEU A 211 19.07 4.49 23.23
CA LEU A 211 19.78 4.04 24.44
C LEU A 211 20.76 2.89 24.15
N GLU A 212 20.46 1.98 23.22
CA GLU A 212 21.37 0.91 22.81
C GLU A 212 22.63 1.47 22.13
N ASN A 213 22.49 2.49 21.28
CA ASN A 213 23.64 3.23 20.75
C ASN A 213 24.47 3.87 21.88
N LEU A 214 23.83 4.55 22.84
CA LEU A 214 24.52 5.15 23.99
C LEU A 214 25.24 4.12 24.88
N CYS A 215 24.74 2.87 24.96
CA CYS A 215 25.47 1.77 25.59
C CYS A 215 26.76 1.46 24.83
N VAL A 216 26.70 1.28 23.51
CA VAL A 216 27.90 1.01 22.68
C VAL A 216 28.92 2.14 22.82
N GLU A 217 28.48 3.40 22.75
CA GLU A 217 29.35 4.58 22.94
C GLU A 217 30.05 4.62 24.31
N ASN A 218 29.41 4.12 25.38
CA ASN A 218 30.02 4.02 26.71
C ASN A 218 30.91 2.76 26.84
N GLU A 219 30.60 1.67 26.15
CA GLU A 219 31.45 0.46 26.09
C GLU A 219 32.77 0.74 25.36
N ASP A 220 32.73 1.47 24.24
CA ASP A 220 33.92 1.98 23.53
C ASP A 220 34.76 2.94 24.40
N GLN A 221 34.10 3.80 25.19
CA GLN A 221 34.79 4.67 26.16
C GLN A 221 35.48 3.88 27.27
N LEU A 222 34.84 2.84 27.82
CA LEU A 222 35.49 1.95 28.80
C LEU A 222 36.69 1.23 28.19
N GLN A 223 36.57 0.70 26.97
CA GLN A 223 37.69 0.05 26.28
C GLN A 223 38.85 1.02 26.05
N THR A 224 38.55 2.26 25.63
CA THR A 224 39.54 3.33 25.46
C THR A 224 40.23 3.69 26.78
N LEU A 225 39.49 3.81 27.89
CA LEU A 225 40.05 4.09 29.21
C LEU A 225 40.89 2.91 29.75
N ALA A 226 40.51 1.67 29.44
CA ALA A 226 41.28 0.48 29.81
C ALA A 226 42.61 0.35 29.03
N MET A 227 42.68 0.89 27.82
CA MET A 227 43.90 0.94 26.99
C MET A 227 44.77 2.18 27.26
N ALA A 228 44.33 3.11 28.11
CA ALA A 228 45.07 4.34 28.40
C ALA A 228 46.34 4.09 29.23
N ARG A 229 47.44 4.77 28.89
CA ARG A 229 48.73 4.69 29.62
C ARG A 229 48.68 5.13 31.08
N LYS A 230 47.59 5.75 31.51
CA LYS A 230 47.33 6.20 32.88
C LYS A 230 45.90 5.81 33.22
N TYR A 231 45.75 4.89 34.19
CA TYR A 231 44.44 4.45 34.66
C TYR A 231 43.78 5.56 35.50
N GLU A 232 42.52 5.88 35.20
CA GLU A 232 41.73 6.89 35.91
C GLU A 232 40.44 6.27 36.44
N GLU A 233 40.57 5.60 37.60
CA GLU A 233 39.54 4.76 38.22
C GLU A 233 38.17 5.45 38.37
N THR A 234 38.17 6.74 38.70
CA THR A 234 36.93 7.53 38.85
C THR A 234 36.13 7.64 37.56
N LYS A 235 36.80 7.77 36.40
CA LYS A 235 36.14 7.77 35.08
C LYS A 235 35.66 6.38 34.68
N VAL A 236 36.46 5.36 34.98
CA VAL A 236 36.11 3.95 34.70
C VAL A 236 34.88 3.53 35.51
N ASN A 237 34.77 3.95 36.77
CA ASN A 237 33.61 3.64 37.60
C ASN A 237 32.38 4.45 37.16
N ALA A 238 32.50 5.76 36.93
CA ALA A 238 31.39 6.58 36.42
C ALA A 238 30.81 6.06 35.09
N CYS A 239 31.65 5.58 34.17
CA CYS A 239 31.19 5.02 32.89
C CYS A 239 30.56 3.63 33.04
N LYS A 240 31.02 2.79 33.98
CA LYS A 240 30.31 1.54 34.38
C LYS A 240 28.94 1.85 34.96
N ASP A 241 28.83 2.87 35.82
CA ASP A 241 27.57 3.25 36.46
C ASP A 241 26.57 3.80 35.42
N ASN A 242 27.03 4.63 34.47
CA ASN A 242 26.24 5.05 33.31
C ASN A 242 25.71 3.85 32.50
N LEU A 243 26.55 2.84 32.22
CA LEU A 243 26.14 1.63 31.52
C LEU A 243 25.09 0.83 32.31
N ASN A 244 25.26 0.70 33.62
CA ASN A 244 24.29 0.03 34.48
C ASN A 244 22.93 0.75 34.45
N VAL A 245 22.92 2.09 34.49
CA VAL A 245 21.70 2.91 34.37
C VAL A 245 21.06 2.79 32.99
N LEU A 246 21.83 2.88 31.90
CA LEU A 246 21.30 2.74 30.53
C LEU A 246 20.71 1.35 30.27
N ARG A 247 21.42 0.28 30.67
CA ARG A 247 20.95 -1.10 30.56
C ARG A 247 19.67 -1.32 31.39
N ALA A 248 19.60 -0.76 32.60
CA ALA A 248 18.40 -0.80 33.43
C ALA A 248 17.21 -0.07 32.77
N ARG A 249 17.42 1.14 32.22
CA ARG A 249 16.40 1.90 31.45
C ARG A 249 15.88 1.10 30.26
N ILE A 250 16.75 0.47 29.48
CA ILE A 250 16.36 -0.38 28.33
C ILE A 250 15.47 -1.54 28.77
N VAL A 251 15.86 -2.28 29.81
CA VAL A 251 15.09 -3.44 30.32
C VAL A 251 13.75 -2.98 30.91
N PHE A 252 13.73 -1.88 31.66
CA PHE A 252 12.50 -1.31 32.23
C PHE A 252 11.55 -0.84 31.14
N MET A 253 12.02 -0.06 30.15
CA MET A 253 11.20 0.36 29.01
C MET A 253 10.63 -0.83 28.23
N ARG A 254 11.46 -1.84 27.89
CA ARG A 254 10.99 -3.05 27.21
C ARG A 254 9.87 -3.76 27.99
N ARG A 255 9.98 -3.84 29.32
CA ARG A 255 8.94 -4.40 30.20
C ARG A 255 7.67 -3.56 30.21
N MET A 256 7.78 -2.24 30.32
CA MET A 256 6.63 -1.35 30.51
C MET A 256 5.90 -1.00 29.20
N LEU A 257 6.60 -0.94 28.06
CA LEU A 257 5.99 -0.77 26.72
C LEU A 257 5.25 -2.03 26.22
N SER A 258 5.69 -3.22 26.64
CA SER A 258 5.04 -4.49 26.28
C SER A 258 3.91 -4.91 27.23
N ARG A 259 3.83 -4.37 28.46
CA ARG A 259 2.77 -4.69 29.43
C ARG A 259 1.40 -4.22 28.93
N LYS A 260 0.40 -5.10 28.97
CA LYS A 260 -1.00 -4.77 28.67
C LYS A 260 -1.67 -4.16 29.90
N PHE A 261 -1.90 -2.85 29.91
CA PHE A 261 -2.68 -2.19 30.98
C PHE A 261 -4.19 -2.25 30.68
N ARG A 262 -4.91 -3.21 31.28
CA ARG A 262 -6.39 -3.19 31.27
C ARG A 262 -6.85 -2.12 32.27
N MET A 263 -7.60 -1.10 31.80
CA MET A 263 -8.10 -0.01 32.64
C MET A 263 -9.52 0.42 32.23
N HIS A 264 -10.49 0.11 33.08
CA HIS A 264 -11.90 0.44 32.91
C HIS A 264 -12.15 1.97 33.01
N LYS A 265 -13.25 2.43 32.40
CA LYS A 265 -13.63 3.86 32.34
C LYS A 265 -13.67 4.54 33.72
N ALA A 266 -14.12 3.84 34.76
CA ALA A 266 -14.18 4.35 36.13
C ALA A 266 -12.79 4.48 36.79
N GLN A 267 -11.89 3.52 36.60
CA GLN A 267 -10.49 3.62 37.05
C GLN A 267 -9.79 4.81 36.35
N ARG A 268 -9.96 4.90 35.03
CA ARG A 268 -9.40 5.98 34.20
C ARG A 268 -9.86 7.37 34.65
N ALA A 269 -11.14 7.52 35.00
CA ALA A 269 -11.68 8.76 35.54
C ALA A 269 -10.99 9.16 36.87
N LYS A 270 -10.81 8.22 37.80
CA LYS A 270 -10.10 8.46 39.07
C LYS A 270 -8.64 8.85 38.86
N LEU A 271 -7.94 8.22 37.92
CA LEU A 271 -6.56 8.60 37.61
C LEU A 271 -6.48 10.02 37.00
N TYR A 272 -7.43 10.43 36.15
CA TYR A 272 -7.52 11.80 35.65
C TYR A 272 -7.96 12.82 36.70
N GLU A 273 -8.77 12.44 37.68
CA GLU A 273 -9.10 13.29 38.84
C GLU A 273 -7.84 13.56 39.67
N LYS A 274 -7.06 12.51 39.97
CA LYS A 274 -5.78 12.59 40.68
C LYS A 274 -4.73 13.40 39.89
N SER A 275 -4.65 13.23 38.57
CA SER A 275 -3.70 13.94 37.70
C SER A 275 -4.02 15.42 37.48
N GLN A 276 -5.14 15.95 38.01
CA GLN A 276 -5.52 17.36 37.87
C GLN A 276 -4.95 18.27 38.95
N SER A 277 -4.65 17.71 40.13
CA SER A 277 -3.87 18.40 41.15
C SER A 277 -2.38 18.33 40.84
N ASP A 278 -1.88 17.13 40.55
CA ASP A 278 -0.46 16.86 40.28
C ASP A 278 -0.31 15.55 39.49
N VAL A 279 0.49 15.56 38.43
CA VAL A 279 0.84 14.37 37.65
C VAL A 279 1.86 13.44 38.33
N TRP A 280 2.63 13.93 39.30
CA TRP A 280 3.63 13.12 40.03
C TRP A 280 3.01 12.29 41.17
N ALA A 281 1.90 12.74 41.76
CA ALA A 281 1.13 12.01 42.75
C ALA A 281 0.66 10.61 42.30
N LEU A 282 0.60 10.35 40.99
CA LEU A 282 0.34 9.04 40.41
C LEU A 282 1.51 8.07 40.69
N SER A 283 1.21 6.83 41.11
CA SER A 283 2.23 5.77 41.20
C SER A 283 2.84 5.47 39.82
N SER A 284 4.02 4.86 39.76
CA SER A 284 4.65 4.55 38.47
C SER A 284 3.73 3.72 37.57
N GLN A 285 3.01 2.76 38.15
CA GLN A 285 2.04 1.94 37.41
C GLN A 285 0.83 2.74 36.92
N GLN A 286 0.34 3.70 37.71
CA GLN A 286 -0.75 4.60 37.31
C GLN A 286 -0.33 5.54 36.16
N ARG A 287 0.92 6.03 36.15
CA ARG A 287 1.45 6.87 35.05
C ARG A 287 1.54 6.08 33.74
N TRP A 288 2.13 4.89 33.77
CA TRP A 288 2.19 4.00 32.60
C TRP A 288 0.80 3.55 32.12
N ALA A 289 -0.16 3.30 33.03
CA ALA A 289 -1.54 2.99 32.66
C ALA A 289 -2.23 4.16 31.94
N LEU A 290 -2.01 5.40 32.37
CA LEU A 290 -2.49 6.59 31.66
C LEU A 290 -1.82 6.74 30.29
N TYR A 291 -0.48 6.65 30.22
CA TYR A 291 0.29 6.71 28.96
C TYR A 291 -0.22 5.70 27.93
N HIS A 292 -0.35 4.42 28.29
CA HIS A 292 -0.92 3.39 27.41
C HIS A 292 -2.34 3.75 26.96
N SER A 293 -3.14 4.38 27.82
CA SER A 293 -4.50 4.81 27.45
C SER A 293 -4.56 6.01 26.49
N TRP A 294 -3.48 6.79 26.39
CA TRP A 294 -3.31 7.85 25.39
C TRP A 294 -2.79 7.26 24.07
N VAL A 295 -1.80 6.36 24.17
CA VAL A 295 -1.23 5.63 23.03
C VAL A 295 -2.29 4.74 22.35
N ASP A 296 -3.18 4.08 23.09
CA ASP A 296 -4.31 3.33 22.52
C ASP A 296 -5.30 4.25 21.76
N GLY A 297 -5.42 5.52 22.17
CA GLY A 297 -6.20 6.53 21.45
C GLY A 297 -5.55 6.88 20.11
N LEU A 298 -4.29 7.29 20.15
CA LEU A 298 -3.49 7.58 18.95
C LEU A 298 -3.42 6.38 18.00
N ALA A 299 -3.22 5.17 18.53
CA ALA A 299 -3.18 3.93 17.77
C ALA A 299 -4.53 3.56 17.14
N LYS A 300 -5.65 3.98 17.74
CA LYS A 300 -6.98 3.78 17.16
C LYS A 300 -7.19 4.73 15.98
N ASP A 301 -6.82 6.00 16.14
CA ASP A 301 -7.09 7.03 15.13
C ASP A 301 -6.18 6.85 13.91
N VAL A 302 -4.87 6.63 14.10
CA VAL A 302 -3.96 6.23 12.99
C VAL A 302 -4.43 4.97 12.26
N LYS A 303 -5.09 4.02 12.95
CA LYS A 303 -5.69 2.84 12.32
C LYS A 303 -7.02 3.11 11.61
N ASN A 304 -7.66 4.25 11.83
CA ASN A 304 -8.79 4.70 11.01
C ASN A 304 -8.24 5.32 9.73
N ASP A 305 -7.26 6.24 9.84
CA ASP A 305 -6.54 6.82 8.70
C ASP A 305 -6.00 5.73 7.74
N MET A 306 -5.41 4.65 8.30
CA MET A 306 -4.91 3.53 7.49
C MET A 306 -6.01 2.85 6.66
N ARG A 307 -7.25 2.72 7.18
CA ARG A 307 -8.38 2.18 6.39
C ARG A 307 -8.87 3.14 5.32
N GLU A 308 -8.79 4.44 5.56
CA GLU A 308 -9.08 5.44 4.53
C GLU A 308 -8.05 5.37 3.39
N VAL A 309 -6.76 5.15 3.73
CA VAL A 309 -5.71 4.88 2.74
C VAL A 309 -5.91 3.55 2.00
N GLU A 310 -6.34 2.48 2.68
CA GLU A 310 -6.70 1.19 2.05
C GLU A 310 -7.82 1.36 1.01
N VAL A 311 -8.88 2.12 1.34
CA VAL A 311 -10.00 2.42 0.41
C VAL A 311 -9.50 3.25 -0.78
N LEU A 312 -8.72 4.31 -0.55
CA LEU A 312 -8.15 5.13 -1.62
C LEU A 312 -7.20 4.34 -2.53
N MET A 313 -6.47 3.36 -2.00
CA MET A 313 -5.65 2.44 -2.80
C MET A 313 -6.53 1.55 -3.68
N HIS A 314 -7.59 0.95 -3.11
CA HIS A 314 -8.52 0.10 -3.86
C HIS A 314 -9.22 0.87 -4.99
N ASP A 315 -9.73 2.06 -4.72
CA ASP A 315 -10.37 2.90 -5.74
C ASP A 315 -9.39 3.28 -6.86
N ALA A 316 -8.14 3.63 -6.51
CA ALA A 316 -7.09 3.92 -7.49
C ALA A 316 -6.70 2.70 -8.35
N GLU A 317 -6.72 1.48 -7.80
CA GLU A 317 -6.52 0.24 -8.54
C GLU A 317 -7.70 -0.07 -9.49
N VAL A 318 -8.94 0.07 -9.01
CA VAL A 318 -10.17 -0.10 -9.81
C VAL A 318 -10.20 0.88 -10.98
N LEU A 319 -9.82 2.14 -10.75
CA LEU A 319 -9.71 3.17 -11.80
C LEU A 319 -8.59 2.88 -12.81
N LEU A 320 -7.44 2.37 -12.34
CA LEU A 320 -6.34 1.93 -13.19
C LEU A 320 -6.75 0.78 -14.11
N ASP A 321 -7.45 -0.23 -13.58
CA ASP A 321 -7.94 -1.35 -14.37
C ASP A 321 -9.11 -0.98 -15.30
N ASN A 322 -9.99 -0.06 -14.89
CA ASN A 322 -11.00 0.51 -15.80
C ASN A 322 -10.35 1.27 -16.97
N ALA A 323 -9.33 2.10 -16.70
CA ALA A 323 -8.57 2.80 -17.74
C ALA A 323 -7.84 1.82 -18.68
N ARG A 324 -7.19 0.77 -18.13
CA ARG A 324 -6.58 -0.32 -18.91
C ARG A 324 -7.61 -1.02 -19.82
N ASN A 325 -8.78 -1.35 -19.28
CA ASN A 325 -9.84 -2.07 -19.99
C ASN A 325 -10.45 -1.28 -21.14
N GLU A 326 -10.72 0.02 -20.99
CA GLU A 326 -11.22 0.84 -22.12
C GLU A 326 -10.13 1.04 -23.19
N VAL A 327 -8.88 1.28 -22.78
CA VAL A 327 -7.73 1.39 -23.69
C VAL A 327 -7.55 0.12 -24.53
N ASP A 328 -7.60 -1.04 -23.88
CA ASP A 328 -7.56 -2.35 -24.54
C ASP A 328 -8.73 -2.53 -25.50
N LEU A 329 -9.95 -2.22 -25.04
CA LEU A 329 -11.15 -2.33 -25.83
C LEU A 329 -11.09 -1.43 -27.07
N GLN A 330 -10.51 -0.22 -27.00
CA GLN A 330 -10.27 0.65 -28.15
C GLN A 330 -9.25 0.07 -29.14
N CYS A 331 -8.20 -0.59 -28.66
CA CYS A 331 -7.31 -1.37 -29.52
C CYS A 331 -8.05 -2.52 -30.22
N LEU A 332 -8.85 -3.30 -29.48
CA LEU A 332 -9.65 -4.39 -30.05
C LEU A 332 -10.72 -3.86 -31.03
N LYS A 333 -11.39 -2.74 -30.73
CA LYS A 333 -12.38 -2.08 -31.59
C LYS A 333 -11.78 -1.71 -32.96
N ARG A 334 -10.49 -1.37 -33.03
CA ARG A 334 -9.73 -1.06 -34.27
C ARG A 334 -9.22 -2.29 -35.02
N ALA A 335 -9.06 -3.43 -34.35
CA ALA A 335 -8.55 -4.66 -34.96
C ALA A 335 -9.64 -5.39 -35.78
N ARG A 336 -9.33 -5.75 -37.03
CA ARG A 336 -10.19 -6.61 -37.87
C ARG A 336 -10.21 -8.06 -37.37
N VAL A 337 -9.07 -8.54 -36.87
CA VAL A 337 -8.89 -9.90 -36.35
C VAL A 337 -8.20 -9.81 -34.99
N VAL A 338 -8.74 -10.49 -33.98
CA VAL A 338 -8.23 -10.54 -32.62
C VAL A 338 -7.96 -12.00 -32.25
N GLY A 339 -6.72 -12.32 -31.90
CA GLY A 339 -6.31 -13.65 -31.44
C GLY A 339 -6.21 -13.72 -29.92
N LEU A 340 -6.90 -14.69 -29.32
CA LEU A 340 -6.90 -14.99 -27.89
C LEU A 340 -6.57 -16.46 -27.65
N THR A 341 -6.09 -16.78 -26.44
CA THR A 341 -6.16 -18.16 -25.95
C THR A 341 -7.55 -18.47 -25.40
N THR A 342 -7.91 -19.75 -25.29
CA THR A 342 -9.15 -20.20 -24.63
C THR A 342 -9.33 -19.57 -23.24
N THR A 343 -8.28 -19.63 -22.42
CA THR A 343 -8.23 -18.98 -21.10
C THR A 343 -8.26 -17.45 -21.17
N GLY A 344 -7.69 -16.84 -22.22
CA GLY A 344 -7.75 -15.41 -22.47
C GLY A 344 -9.15 -14.93 -22.86
N ALA A 345 -9.89 -15.70 -23.64
CA ALA A 345 -11.28 -15.41 -24.01
C ALA A 345 -12.21 -15.47 -22.78
N ALA A 346 -12.04 -16.48 -21.93
CA ALA A 346 -12.76 -16.57 -20.65
C ALA A 346 -12.50 -15.33 -19.76
N LYS A 347 -11.22 -14.96 -19.55
CA LYS A 347 -10.85 -13.77 -18.76
C LYS A 347 -11.33 -12.46 -19.36
N LEU A 348 -11.42 -12.35 -20.68
CA LEU A 348 -11.83 -11.12 -21.39
C LEU A 348 -13.31 -11.10 -21.81
N ARG A 349 -14.16 -11.98 -21.24
CA ARG A 349 -15.60 -12.07 -21.57
C ARG A 349 -16.34 -10.71 -21.58
N PRO A 350 -16.18 -9.78 -20.61
CA PRO A 350 -16.83 -8.48 -20.66
C PRO A 350 -16.39 -7.65 -21.88
N MET A 351 -15.08 -7.70 -22.19
CA MET A 351 -14.47 -6.99 -23.31
C MET A 351 -14.90 -7.60 -24.65
N LEU A 352 -15.04 -8.93 -24.76
CA LEU A 352 -15.58 -9.61 -25.94
C LEU A 352 -17.06 -9.28 -26.21
N ASN A 353 -17.87 -9.15 -25.15
CA ASN A 353 -19.24 -8.69 -25.27
C ASN A 353 -19.32 -7.26 -25.82
N GLN A 354 -18.53 -6.33 -25.27
CA GLN A 354 -18.46 -4.94 -25.73
C GLN A 354 -17.80 -4.80 -27.12
N LEU A 355 -16.93 -5.74 -27.51
CA LEU A 355 -16.29 -5.76 -28.83
C LEU A 355 -17.32 -6.00 -29.95
N GLY A 356 -18.38 -6.76 -29.69
CA GLY A 356 -19.42 -7.10 -30.66
C GLY A 356 -18.89 -7.98 -31.80
N ALA A 357 -18.13 -9.03 -31.46
CA ALA A 357 -17.55 -9.94 -32.44
C ALA A 357 -18.64 -10.73 -33.17
N LYS A 358 -18.72 -10.55 -34.49
CA LYS A 358 -19.76 -11.15 -35.35
C LYS A 358 -19.37 -12.52 -35.91
N ILE A 359 -18.07 -12.78 -36.04
CA ILE A 359 -17.52 -14.11 -36.35
C ILE A 359 -16.60 -14.51 -35.20
N VAL A 360 -16.81 -15.70 -34.65
CA VAL A 360 -15.88 -16.34 -33.71
C VAL A 360 -15.36 -17.63 -34.34
N ILE A 361 -14.03 -17.79 -34.35
CA ILE A 361 -13.33 -18.99 -34.82
C ILE A 361 -12.67 -19.63 -33.61
N ILE A 362 -12.97 -20.89 -33.33
CA ILE A 362 -12.37 -21.66 -32.25
C ILE A 362 -11.61 -22.82 -32.86
N GLU A 363 -10.29 -22.80 -32.75
CA GLU A 363 -9.39 -23.89 -33.07
C GLU A 363 -9.22 -24.80 -31.85
N GLU A 364 -8.74 -26.03 -32.09
CA GLU A 364 -8.59 -27.08 -31.05
C GLU A 364 -9.92 -27.35 -30.32
N ALA A 365 -11.07 -27.09 -30.98
CA ALA A 365 -12.39 -27.05 -30.36
C ALA A 365 -12.90 -28.38 -29.78
N ALA A 366 -12.26 -29.50 -30.10
CA ALA A 366 -12.50 -30.82 -29.49
C ALA A 366 -11.86 -30.95 -28.09
N GLU A 367 -10.88 -30.11 -27.77
CA GLU A 367 -10.14 -30.07 -26.51
C GLU A 367 -10.63 -28.93 -25.58
N VAL A 368 -11.57 -28.10 -26.06
CA VAL A 368 -12.11 -26.95 -25.34
C VAL A 368 -13.45 -27.30 -24.66
N LEU A 369 -13.58 -26.94 -23.37
CA LEU A 369 -14.83 -27.08 -22.63
C LEU A 369 -15.93 -26.19 -23.22
N GLU A 370 -17.17 -26.70 -23.28
CA GLU A 370 -18.34 -25.95 -23.78
C GLU A 370 -18.55 -24.62 -23.05
N SER A 371 -18.25 -24.56 -21.74
CA SER A 371 -18.28 -23.33 -20.94
C SER A 371 -17.32 -22.25 -21.48
N HIS A 372 -16.15 -22.63 -22.00
CA HIS A 372 -15.19 -21.72 -22.64
C HIS A 372 -15.60 -21.32 -24.06
N ILE A 373 -16.35 -22.18 -24.77
CA ILE A 373 -17.01 -21.81 -26.04
C ILE A 373 -18.10 -20.76 -25.77
N VAL A 374 -19.05 -21.06 -24.89
CA VAL A 374 -20.21 -20.19 -24.59
C VAL A 374 -19.79 -18.85 -24.00
N THR A 375 -18.77 -18.81 -23.12
CA THR A 375 -18.29 -17.54 -22.54
C THR A 375 -17.57 -16.64 -23.55
N ALA A 376 -17.10 -17.17 -24.69
CA ALA A 376 -16.49 -16.40 -25.76
C ALA A 376 -17.49 -15.76 -26.74
N LEU A 377 -18.75 -16.20 -26.77
CA LEU A 377 -19.76 -15.70 -27.70
C LEU A 377 -20.42 -14.43 -27.15
N SER A 378 -20.41 -13.37 -27.96
CA SER A 378 -21.20 -12.16 -27.68
C SER A 378 -22.63 -12.30 -28.20
N SER A 379 -23.58 -11.53 -27.65
CA SER A 379 -24.95 -11.43 -28.18
C SER A 379 -25.04 -10.86 -29.61
N GLN A 380 -23.92 -10.35 -30.15
CA GLN A 380 -23.80 -9.89 -31.54
C GLN A 380 -23.16 -10.94 -32.46
N CYS A 381 -22.84 -12.14 -31.96
CA CYS A 381 -22.28 -13.21 -32.77
C CYS A 381 -23.28 -13.70 -33.81
N GLN A 382 -22.84 -13.82 -35.07
CA GLN A 382 -23.67 -14.23 -36.22
C GLN A 382 -23.18 -15.55 -36.84
N GLN A 383 -21.92 -15.91 -36.59
CA GLN A 383 -21.30 -17.12 -37.12
C GLN A 383 -20.23 -17.62 -36.13
N VAL A 384 -20.30 -18.90 -35.79
CA VAL A 384 -19.26 -19.61 -35.04
C VAL A 384 -18.65 -20.66 -35.96
N ILE A 385 -17.33 -20.74 -36.01
CA ILE A 385 -16.57 -21.73 -36.78
C ILE A 385 -15.75 -22.55 -35.78
N LEU A 386 -16.14 -23.80 -35.58
CA LEU A 386 -15.44 -24.74 -34.69
C LEU A 386 -14.53 -25.65 -35.52
N ILE A 387 -13.24 -25.69 -35.18
CA ILE A 387 -12.22 -26.50 -35.85
C ILE A 387 -11.55 -27.36 -34.77
N GLY A 388 -11.72 -28.68 -34.85
CA GLY A 388 -11.11 -29.63 -33.92
C GLY A 388 -11.32 -31.07 -34.39
N ASP A 389 -10.50 -31.98 -33.87
CA ASP A 389 -10.59 -33.41 -34.18
C ASP A 389 -11.07 -34.20 -32.96
N HIS A 390 -12.29 -34.73 -33.06
CA HIS A 390 -12.94 -35.53 -32.01
C HIS A 390 -12.25 -36.88 -31.73
N LYS A 391 -11.21 -37.25 -32.51
CA LYS A 391 -10.37 -38.43 -32.31
C LYS A 391 -9.04 -38.14 -31.60
N GLN A 392 -8.74 -36.87 -31.34
CA GLN A 392 -7.55 -36.45 -30.58
C GLN A 392 -7.91 -36.34 -29.08
N LEU A 393 -7.35 -35.38 -28.33
CA LEU A 393 -7.62 -35.26 -26.91
C LEU A 393 -9.06 -34.80 -26.65
N ARG A 394 -9.52 -34.96 -25.41
CA ARG A 394 -10.81 -34.46 -24.92
C ARG A 394 -10.57 -33.33 -23.91
N PRO A 395 -11.57 -32.46 -23.65
CA PRO A 395 -11.41 -31.37 -22.71
C PRO A 395 -11.14 -31.90 -21.31
N ASN A 396 -10.06 -31.42 -20.67
CA ASN A 396 -9.69 -31.78 -19.32
C ASN A 396 -10.17 -30.68 -18.34
N PRO A 397 -11.01 -30.98 -17.33
CA PRO A 397 -11.47 -29.98 -16.36
C PRO A 397 -10.39 -29.52 -15.34
N ALA A 398 -9.17 -30.04 -15.41
CA ALA A 398 -8.06 -29.67 -14.54
C ALA A 398 -7.14 -28.56 -15.11
N VAL A 399 -7.67 -27.68 -15.98
CA VAL A 399 -6.92 -26.64 -16.73
C VAL A 399 -7.68 -25.32 -16.80
#